data_AF-A0A7C9D2T2-F1
#
_entry.id   AF-A0A7C9D2T2-F1
#
_cell.length_a   1.000
_cell.length_b   1.000
_cell.length_c   1.000
_cell.angle_alpha   90.00
_cell.angle_beta   90.00
_cell.angle_gamma   90.00
#
_symmetry.space_group_name_H-M   'P 1'
#
loop_
_entity.id
_entity.type
_entity.pdbx_description
1 polymer ?
#
loop_
_entity_poly.entity_id
_entity_poly.type
_entity_poly.pdbx_seq_one_letter_code
_entity_poly.pdbx_strand_id
1 'polypeptide(L)'
;SRKAPGSVFDLEDIEEGLEDYVELEKSSLMSQKNFEKRFGQSPVFIASTLMEDGGLPEGENSTALIKEAIHVISCGYEEKTEWGKEIGWIYGSVTEDILTGFKMHCRGWRSV
;
A
#
# COMPACT_ATOMS: atom_id res chain seq x y z
N SER A 1 -47.78 38.69 -13.36
CA SER A 1 -46.38 38.67 -13.82
C SER A 1 -45.66 37.55 -13.08
N ARG A 2 -45.36 36.42 -13.74
CA ARG A 2 -44.61 35.30 -13.16
C ARG A 2 -43.22 35.32 -13.80
N LYS A 3 -42.20 35.67 -13.03
CA LYS A 3 -40.79 35.53 -13.42
C LYS A 3 -40.27 34.25 -12.78
N ALA A 4 -39.90 33.27 -13.60
CA ALA A 4 -39.14 32.11 -13.15
C ALA A 4 -37.68 32.53 -12.93
N PRO A 5 -37.00 32.09 -11.86
CA PRO A 5 -35.56 32.26 -11.77
C PRO A 5 -34.90 31.13 -12.57
N GLY A 6 -34.12 31.51 -13.58
CA GLY A 6 -33.21 30.58 -14.26
C GLY A 6 -32.14 30.13 -13.27
N SER A 7 -31.99 28.83 -13.10
CA SER A 7 -30.86 28.24 -12.40
C SER A 7 -29.63 28.33 -13.31
N VAL A 8 -28.82 29.36 -13.11
CA VAL A 8 -27.42 29.33 -13.53
C VAL A 8 -26.71 28.60 -12.40
N PHE A 9 -26.63 27.27 -12.50
CA PHE A 9 -25.61 26.53 -11.76
C PHE A 9 -24.31 26.83 -12.48
N ASP A 10 -23.36 27.43 -11.76
CA ASP A 10 -22.07 27.82 -12.29
C ASP A 10 -21.35 26.59 -12.86
N LEU A 11 -20.91 26.70 -14.11
CA LEU A 11 -20.20 25.64 -14.81
C LEU A 11 -18.77 25.46 -14.21
N GLU A 12 -18.25 26.53 -13.61
CA GLU A 12 -16.95 26.60 -12.94
C GLU A 12 -16.91 25.76 -11.66
N ASP A 13 -18.01 25.74 -10.87
CA ASP A 13 -18.13 24.92 -9.64
C ASP A 13 -18.12 23.39 -9.94
N ILE A 14 -18.53 22.99 -11.14
CA ILE A 14 -18.54 21.58 -11.57
C ILE A 14 -17.15 21.15 -12.06
N GLU A 15 -16.39 22.06 -12.68
CA GLU A 15 -15.04 21.81 -13.18
C GLU A 15 -14.02 21.67 -12.03
N GLU A 16 -14.09 22.56 -11.03
CA GLU A 16 -13.23 22.51 -9.83
C GLU A 16 -13.48 21.23 -9.01
N GLY A 17 -14.74 20.83 -8.82
CA GLY A 17 -15.09 19.58 -8.14
C GLY A 17 -14.67 18.31 -8.90
N LEU A 18 -14.49 18.39 -10.22
CA LEU A 18 -14.00 17.27 -11.04
C LEU A 18 -12.48 17.15 -10.96
N GLU A 19 -11.76 18.28 -10.96
CA GLU A 19 -10.30 18.31 -10.82
C GLU A 19 -9.85 17.79 -9.45
N ASP A 20 -10.51 18.23 -8.37
CA ASP A 20 -10.26 17.74 -7.01
C ASP A 20 -10.52 16.22 -6.88
N TYR A 21 -11.58 15.73 -7.53
CA TYR A 21 -11.89 14.30 -7.54
C TYR A 21 -10.80 13.50 -8.27
N VAL A 22 -10.32 13.98 -9.41
CA VAL A 22 -9.25 13.34 -10.18
C VAL A 22 -7.93 13.34 -9.40
N GLU A 23 -7.62 14.41 -8.66
CA GLU A 23 -6.43 14.47 -7.82
C GLU A 23 -6.50 13.49 -6.64
N LEU A 24 -7.66 13.37 -5.99
CA LEU A 24 -7.89 12.37 -4.94
C LEU A 24 -7.74 10.94 -5.47
N GLU A 25 -8.33 10.64 -6.63
CA GLU A 25 -8.22 9.32 -7.26
C GLU A 25 -6.75 9.01 -7.61
N LYS A 26 -6.03 9.99 -8.17
CA LYS A 26 -4.59 9.88 -8.43
C LYS A 26 -3.78 9.66 -7.16
N SER A 27 -4.10 10.35 -6.06
CA SER A 27 -3.41 10.20 -4.78
C SER A 27 -3.64 8.82 -4.17
N SER A 28 -4.88 8.33 -4.22
CA SER A 28 -5.28 7.00 -3.76
C SER A 28 -4.56 5.91 -4.56
N LEU A 29 -4.57 6.02 -5.89
CA LEU A 29 -3.85 5.10 -6.79
C LEU A 29 -2.34 5.12 -6.55
N MET A 30 -1.75 6.29 -6.31
CA MET A 30 -0.32 6.41 -5.98
C MET A 30 -0.01 5.77 -4.63
N SER A 31 -0.90 5.92 -3.63
CA SER A 31 -0.76 5.27 -2.32
C SER A 31 -0.78 3.75 -2.46
N GLN A 32 -1.72 3.21 -3.23
CA GLN A 32 -1.84 1.77 -3.46
C GLN A 32 -0.59 1.21 -4.16
N LYS A 33 -0.12 1.87 -5.23
CA LYS A 33 1.12 1.49 -5.93
C LYS A 33 2.34 1.50 -5.02
N ASN A 34 2.39 2.42 -4.06
CA ASN A 34 3.50 2.47 -3.10
C ASN A 34 3.47 1.26 -2.15
N PHE A 35 2.28 0.86 -1.67
CA PHE A 35 2.14 -0.34 -0.84
C PHE A 35 2.48 -1.60 -1.62
N GLU A 36 1.98 -1.72 -2.84
CA GLU A 36 2.27 -2.85 -3.72
C GLU A 36 3.77 -2.97 -4.03
N LYS A 37 4.44 -1.85 -4.25
CA LYS A 37 5.89 -1.81 -4.47
C LYS A 37 6.66 -2.23 -3.21
N ARG A 38 6.21 -1.83 -2.02
CA ARG A 38 6.88 -2.18 -0.75
C ARG A 38 6.65 -3.63 -0.35
N PHE A 39 5.39 -4.06 -0.33
CA PHE A 39 4.96 -5.30 0.33
C PHE A 39 4.55 -6.41 -0.63
N GLY A 40 4.34 -6.11 -1.92
CA GLY A 40 3.88 -7.06 -2.93
C GLY A 40 2.38 -6.92 -3.22
N GLN A 41 1.86 -7.82 -4.07
CA GLN A 41 0.52 -7.68 -4.67
C GLN A 41 -0.63 -8.27 -3.83
N SER A 42 -0.36 -8.97 -2.72
CA SER A 42 -1.42 -9.55 -1.90
C SER A 42 -2.15 -8.47 -1.09
N PRO A 43 -3.45 -8.21 -1.34
CA PRO A 43 -4.21 -7.22 -0.59
C PRO A 43 -4.42 -7.63 0.87
N VAL A 44 -4.54 -8.94 1.13
CA VAL A 44 -4.66 -9.48 2.50
C VAL A 44 -3.37 -9.27 3.27
N PHE A 45 -2.22 -9.49 2.64
CA PHE A 45 -0.92 -9.23 3.26
C PHE A 45 -0.69 -7.73 3.49
N ILE A 46 -1.01 -6.86 2.53
CA ILE A 46 -0.92 -5.41 2.73
C ILE A 46 -1.82 -4.98 3.90
N ALA A 47 -3.08 -5.41 3.91
CA ALA A 47 -4.03 -5.05 4.96
C ALA A 47 -3.54 -5.48 6.35
N SER A 48 -2.97 -6.69 6.48
CA SER A 48 -2.44 -7.15 7.77
C SER A 48 -1.23 -6.32 8.26
N THR A 49 -0.40 -5.79 7.36
CA THR A 49 0.72 -4.91 7.75
C THR A 49 0.28 -3.54 8.26
N LEU A 50 -0.96 -3.12 7.99
CA LEU A 50 -1.53 -1.86 8.46
C LEU A 50 -2.20 -1.98 9.83
N MET A 51 -2.26 -3.20 10.39
CA MET A 51 -2.86 -3.46 11.70
C MET A 51 -1.78 -3.41 12.79
N GLU A 52 -1.76 -2.36 13.61
CA GLU A 52 -0.73 -2.16 14.65
C GLU A 52 -0.73 -3.27 15.71
N ASP A 53 -1.90 -3.74 16.12
CA ASP A 53 -2.06 -4.85 17.08
C ASP A 53 -1.89 -6.24 16.42
N GLY A 54 -1.59 -6.27 15.12
CA GLY A 54 -1.57 -7.47 14.30
C GLY A 54 -2.96 -8.06 14.06
N GLY A 55 -2.98 -9.28 13.50
CA GLY A 55 -4.22 -10.01 13.19
C GLY A 55 -4.53 -10.07 11.70
N LEU A 56 -5.81 -10.33 11.40
CA LEU A 56 -6.33 -10.52 10.05
C LEU A 56 -7.54 -9.60 9.83
N PRO A 57 -7.79 -9.17 8.57
CA PRO A 57 -9.01 -8.45 8.23
C PRO A 57 -10.26 -9.24 8.63
N GLU A 58 -11.32 -8.55 9.04
CA GLU A 58 -12.58 -9.20 9.37
C GLU A 58 -13.23 -9.85 8.14
N GLY A 59 -13.88 -11.00 8.35
CA GLY A 59 -14.64 -11.68 7.30
C GLY A 59 -13.82 -12.62 6.40
N GLU A 60 -12.53 -12.82 6.70
CA GLU A 60 -11.68 -13.72 5.93
C GLU A 60 -12.02 -15.20 6.18
N ASN A 61 -12.16 -15.96 5.10
CA ASN A 61 -12.40 -17.40 5.17
C ASN A 61 -11.07 -18.17 5.08
N SER A 62 -10.96 -19.28 5.82
CA SER A 62 -9.71 -20.06 5.89
C SER A 62 -9.19 -20.50 4.52
N THR A 63 -10.07 -20.83 3.58
CA THR A 63 -9.68 -21.25 2.23
C THR A 63 -9.05 -20.10 1.42
N ALA A 64 -9.58 -18.88 1.54
CA ALA A 64 -9.01 -17.69 0.92
C ALA A 64 -7.65 -17.36 1.54
N LEU A 65 -7.53 -17.42 2.86
CA LEU A 65 -6.26 -17.19 3.54
C LEU A 65 -5.16 -18.18 3.12
N ILE A 66 -5.50 -19.45 2.92
CA ILE A 66 -4.54 -20.44 2.41
C ILE A 66 -4.12 -20.10 0.97
N LYS A 67 -5.05 -19.66 0.11
CA LYS A 67 -4.71 -19.25 -1.26
C LYS A 67 -3.79 -18.02 -1.27
N GLU A 68 -4.08 -17.02 -0.45
CA GLU A 68 -3.25 -15.83 -0.29
C GLU A 68 -1.86 -16.19 0.27
N ALA A 69 -1.78 -17.05 1.28
CA ALA A 69 -0.51 -17.52 1.80
C ALA A 69 0.33 -18.23 0.73
N ILE A 70 -0.28 -19.11 -0.08
CA ILE A 70 0.38 -19.76 -1.22
C ILE A 70 0.88 -18.73 -2.23
N HIS A 71 0.11 -17.67 -2.49
CA HIS A 71 0.52 -16.59 -3.37
C HIS A 71 1.72 -15.81 -2.83
N VAL A 72 1.70 -15.44 -1.55
CA VAL A 72 2.77 -14.66 -0.88
C VAL A 72 4.09 -15.43 -0.81
N ILE A 73 4.06 -16.75 -0.60
CA ILE A 73 5.28 -17.58 -0.55
C ILE A 73 5.79 -18.02 -1.93
N SER A 74 5.15 -17.56 -3.02
CA SER A 74 5.55 -17.95 -4.36
C SER A 74 6.90 -17.32 -4.74
N CYS A 75 7.69 -18.02 -5.55
CA CYS A 75 9.05 -17.60 -5.91
C CYS A 75 9.12 -16.25 -6.66
N GLY A 76 8.03 -15.85 -7.32
CA GLY A 76 7.95 -14.58 -8.05
C GLY A 76 7.35 -13.43 -7.24
N TYR A 77 6.92 -13.67 -6.00
CA TYR A 77 6.19 -12.67 -5.22
C TYR A 77 7.03 -11.41 -4.95
N GLU A 78 8.34 -11.58 -4.76
CA GLU A 78 9.26 -10.48 -4.50
C GLU A 78 9.66 -9.70 -5.78
N GLU A 79 9.28 -10.17 -6.97
CA GLU A 79 9.68 -9.52 -8.22
C GLU A 79 9.12 -8.10 -8.32
N LYS A 80 9.99 -7.14 -8.69
CA LYS A 80 9.65 -5.70 -8.79
C LYS A 80 9.17 -5.06 -7.48
N THR A 81 9.38 -5.74 -6.35
CA THR A 81 9.13 -5.19 -5.01
C THR A 81 10.43 -4.68 -4.36
N GLU A 82 10.29 -4.15 -3.13
CA GLU A 82 11.39 -3.69 -2.27
C GLU A 82 11.89 -4.76 -1.29
N TRP A 83 11.32 -5.97 -1.31
CA TRP A 83 11.88 -7.13 -0.61
C TRP A 83 13.33 -7.37 -1.04
N GLY A 84 14.19 -7.68 -0.07
CA GLY A 84 15.61 -7.90 -0.33
C GLY A 84 16.45 -6.62 -0.49
N LYS A 85 15.81 -5.46 -0.70
CA LYS A 85 16.49 -4.17 -0.97
C LYS A 85 16.34 -3.19 0.18
N GLU A 86 15.10 -3.01 0.64
CA GLU A 86 14.74 -2.06 1.70
C GLU A 86 13.84 -2.67 2.76
N ILE A 87 13.11 -3.74 2.43
CA ILE A 87 12.21 -4.50 3.29
C ILE A 87 12.77 -5.92 3.51
N GLY A 88 12.64 -6.43 4.73
CA GLY A 88 13.11 -7.76 5.10
C GLY A 88 14.63 -7.85 5.27
N TRP A 89 15.16 -9.04 5.01
CA TRP A 89 16.60 -9.29 4.96
C TRP A 89 17.21 -8.63 3.73
N ILE A 90 18.39 -8.02 3.87
CA ILE A 90 19.06 -7.34 2.77
C ILE A 90 19.90 -8.35 1.98
N TYR A 91 19.52 -8.59 0.73
CA TYR A 91 20.17 -9.59 -0.13
C TYR A 91 21.45 -9.05 -0.80
N GLY A 92 22.24 -9.96 -1.34
CA GLY A 92 23.38 -9.63 -2.22
C GLY A 92 24.72 -9.45 -1.51
N SER A 93 24.82 -9.83 -0.24
CA SER A 93 26.07 -9.87 0.52
C SER A 93 26.21 -11.18 1.29
N VAL A 94 27.45 -11.65 1.46
CA VAL A 94 27.78 -12.76 2.37
C VAL A 94 27.51 -12.38 3.84
N THR A 95 27.53 -11.09 4.15
CA THR A 95 27.28 -10.53 5.50
C THR A 95 25.93 -9.82 5.58
N GLU A 96 24.89 -10.43 5.01
CA GLU A 96 23.53 -9.89 4.95
C GLU A 96 22.92 -9.59 6.32
N ASP A 97 23.22 -10.41 7.32
CA ASP A 97 22.80 -10.26 8.71
C ASP A 97 23.30 -8.94 9.32
N ILE A 98 24.59 -8.66 9.16
CA ILE A 98 25.23 -7.43 9.62
C ILE A 98 24.65 -6.22 8.89
N LEU A 99 24.49 -6.30 7.56
CA LEU A 99 23.95 -5.21 6.76
C LEU A 99 22.49 -4.89 7.10
N THR A 100 21.68 -5.92 7.32
CA THR A 100 20.28 -5.77 7.74
C THR A 100 20.21 -5.08 9.10
N GLY A 101 20.96 -5.57 10.09
CA GLY A 101 21.03 -4.96 11.41
C GLY A 101 21.51 -3.50 11.36
N PHE A 102 22.58 -3.22 10.61
CA PHE A 102 23.09 -1.86 10.41
C PHE A 102 22.03 -0.94 9.79
N LYS A 103 21.35 -1.38 8.72
CA LYS A 103 20.29 -0.59 8.07
C LYS A 103 19.15 -0.27 9.03
N MET A 104 18.77 -1.23 9.89
CA MET A 104 17.76 -1.00 10.94
C MET A 104 18.25 0.02 11.97
N HIS A 105 19.50 -0.09 12.45
CA HIS A 105 20.07 0.88 13.40
C HIS A 105 20.18 2.29 12.82
N CYS A 106 20.54 2.44 11.54
CA CYS A 106 20.52 3.72 10.84
C CYS A 106 19.11 4.36 10.77
N ARG A 107 18.05 3.56 10.92
CA ARG A 107 16.65 4.02 11.02
C ARG A 107 16.22 4.28 12.47
N GLY A 108 17.14 4.25 13.42
CA GLY A 108 16.87 4.55 14.83
C GLY A 108 16.43 3.36 15.68
N TRP A 109 16.40 2.14 15.10
CA TRP A 109 16.14 0.93 15.89
C TRP A 109 17.30 0.69 16.86
N ARG A 110 16.98 0.22 18.06
CA ARG A 110 17.96 -0.18 19.08
C ARG A 110 17.70 -1.63 19.48
N SER A 111 18.74 -2.46 19.40
CA SER A 111 18.74 -3.82 19.92
C SER A 111 19.11 -3.83 21.41
N VAL A 112 18.72 -4.89 22.14
CA VAL A 112 19.01 -5.11 23.56
C VAL A 112 20.09 -6.17 23.73
#